data_AF-A0A4U1L5L1-F1
#
_entry.id   AF-A0A4U1L5L1-F1
#
_cell.length_a   1.000
_cell.length_b   1.000
_cell.length_c   1.000
_cell.angle_alpha   90.00
_cell.angle_beta   90.00
_cell.angle_gamma   90.00
#
_symmetry.space_group_name_H-M   'P 1'
#
loop_
_entity.id
_entity.type
_entity.pdbx_description
1 polymer ?
#
loop_
_entity_poly.entity_id
_entity_poly.type
_entity_poly.pdbx_seq_one_letter_code
_entity_poly.pdbx_strand_id
1 'polypeptide(L)'
;MTNILWRVLASALLATFITLLSTFVGTRSAIATYPEIMGCEQSCRVAASGWPLVFVRDYTGMSVVNSADILEVWIAADRLDWLPFLANVVIWTAVLVLLAWGARRDRSSA
;
A
#
# COMPACT_ATOMS: atom_id res chain seq x y z
N MET A 1 19.40 -26.97 -4.35
CA MET A 1 18.57 -25.89 -4.96
C MET A 1 17.30 -25.56 -4.16
N THR A 2 16.64 -26.53 -3.52
CA THR A 2 15.41 -26.33 -2.71
C THR A 2 15.53 -25.28 -1.59
N ASN A 3 16.64 -25.23 -0.88
CA ASN A 3 16.83 -24.30 0.25
C ASN A 3 16.89 -22.82 -0.17
N ILE A 4 17.35 -22.50 -1.37
CA ILE A 4 17.42 -21.11 -1.85
C ILE A 4 16.04 -20.67 -2.33
N LEU A 5 15.36 -21.51 -3.10
CA LEU A 5 14.01 -21.24 -3.59
C LEU A 5 13.03 -20.98 -2.46
N TRP A 6 13.02 -21.84 -1.43
CA TRP A 6 12.16 -21.65 -0.25
C TRP A 6 12.44 -20.36 0.51
N ARG A 7 13.70 -19.90 0.52
CA ARG A 7 14.06 -18.65 1.18
C ARG A 7 13.58 -17.44 0.42
N VAL A 8 13.75 -17.42 -0.90
CA VAL A 8 13.21 -16.35 -1.74
C VAL A 8 11.69 -16.31 -1.62
N LEU A 9 11.03 -17.47 -1.63
CA LEU A 9 9.59 -17.57 -1.49
C LEU A 9 9.10 -17.08 -0.12
N ALA A 10 9.77 -17.47 0.97
CA ALA A 10 9.47 -16.98 2.31
C ALA A 10 9.68 -15.45 2.42
N SER A 11 10.74 -14.92 1.82
CA SER A 11 10.98 -13.47 1.76
C SER A 11 9.90 -12.75 0.96
N ALA A 12 9.43 -13.32 -0.16
CA ALA A 12 8.36 -12.74 -0.96
C ALA A 12 7.01 -12.73 -0.21
N LEU A 13 6.67 -13.82 0.51
CA LEU A 13 5.49 -13.87 1.37
C LEU A 13 5.56 -12.81 2.47
N LEU A 14 6.70 -12.70 3.15
CA LEU A 14 6.90 -11.70 4.20
C LEU A 14 6.88 -10.28 3.63
N ALA A 15 7.48 -10.05 2.46
CA ALA A 15 7.44 -8.76 1.76
C ALA A 15 6.01 -8.37 1.38
N THR A 16 5.19 -9.34 0.96
CA THR A 16 3.76 -9.12 0.69
C THR A 16 3.03 -8.71 1.96
N PHE A 17 3.29 -9.40 3.07
CA PHE A 17 2.70 -9.05 4.37
C PHE A 17 3.13 -7.66 4.85
N ILE A 18 4.41 -7.31 4.75
CA ILE A 18 4.92 -5.96 5.08
C ILE A 18 4.27 -4.90 4.19
N THR A 19 4.14 -5.18 2.88
CA THR A 19 3.48 -4.28 1.94
C THR A 19 2.02 -4.05 2.34
N LEU A 20 1.28 -5.11 2.68
CA LEU A 20 -0.08 -4.99 3.18
C LEU A 20 -0.17 -4.24 4.51
N LEU A 21 0.79 -4.44 5.42
CA LEU A 21 0.84 -3.70 6.69
C LEU A 21 1.23 -2.22 6.51
N SER A 22 2.03 -1.88 5.50
CA SER A 22 2.44 -0.49 5.23
C SER A 22 1.24 0.43 4.93
N THR A 23 0.15 -0.17 4.47
CA THR A 23 -1.17 0.44 4.32
C THR A 23 -1.61 1.15 5.62
N PHE A 24 -1.35 0.59 6.80
CA PHE A 24 -1.80 1.17 8.07
C PHE A 24 -1.02 2.42 8.53
N VAL A 25 0.10 2.73 7.86
CA VAL A 25 1.03 3.81 8.24
C VAL A 25 0.75 5.11 7.47
N GLY A 26 -0.10 5.07 6.43
CA GLY A 26 -0.42 6.23 5.59
C GLY A 26 -1.36 7.27 6.24
N THR A 27 -1.32 8.50 5.71
CA THR A 27 -2.24 9.58 6.11
C THR A 27 -3.69 9.17 5.86
N ARG A 28 -4.51 9.20 6.92
CA ARG A 28 -5.91 8.73 6.95
C ARG A 28 -6.94 9.77 6.50
N SER A 29 -6.46 10.95 6.12
CA SER A 29 -7.29 12.07 5.75
C SER A 29 -6.67 12.79 4.57
N ALA A 30 -7.49 13.08 3.58
CA ALA A 30 -7.19 14.06 2.56
C ALA A 30 -8.12 15.25 2.77
N ILE A 31 -7.63 16.45 2.49
CA ILE A 31 -8.42 17.67 2.48
C ILE A 31 -8.40 18.16 1.05
N ALA A 32 -9.57 18.28 0.45
CA ALA A 32 -9.71 18.77 -0.90
C ALA A 32 -10.71 19.93 -0.94
N THR A 33 -10.44 20.89 -1.82
CA THR A 33 -11.21 22.14 -1.92
C THR A 33 -11.92 22.14 -3.26
N TYR A 34 -13.25 22.18 -3.24
CA TYR A 34 -14.07 22.09 -4.45
C TYR A 34 -14.90 23.34 -4.66
N PRO A 35 -14.91 23.92 -5.87
CA PRO A 35 -15.94 24.88 -6.24
C PRO A 35 -17.30 24.16 -6.28
N GLU A 36 -18.30 24.72 -5.62
CA GLU A 36 -19.73 24.36 -5.75
C GLU A 36 -20.16 22.94 -5.31
N ILE A 37 -19.53 22.34 -4.31
CA ILE A 37 -20.14 21.20 -3.59
C ILE A 37 -21.05 21.73 -2.47
N MET A 38 -22.27 21.18 -2.34
CA MET A 38 -23.24 21.49 -1.27
C MET A 38 -23.77 22.94 -1.23
N GLY A 39 -23.73 23.68 -2.34
CA GLY A 39 -24.21 25.07 -2.41
C GLY A 39 -23.22 26.11 -1.86
N CYS A 40 -21.94 25.75 -1.74
CA CYS A 40 -20.86 26.70 -1.39
C CYS A 40 -20.49 27.60 -2.58
N GLU A 41 -20.79 28.90 -2.51
CA GLU A 41 -20.45 29.87 -3.58
C GLU A 41 -18.95 30.20 -3.72
N GLN A 42 -18.12 29.91 -2.71
CA GLN A 42 -16.68 30.29 -2.69
C GLN A 42 -15.72 29.11 -2.47
N SER A 43 -16.14 27.91 -2.85
CA SER A 43 -15.49 26.63 -2.58
C SER A 43 -15.64 26.10 -1.15
N CYS A 44 -15.86 24.79 -1.04
CA CYS A 44 -16.06 24.08 0.22
C CYS A 44 -14.83 23.19 0.46
N ARG A 45 -14.26 23.23 1.68
CA ARG A 45 -13.24 22.28 2.12
C ARG A 45 -13.92 21.01 2.59
N VAL A 46 -13.70 19.92 1.88
CA VAL A 46 -14.21 18.60 2.26
C VAL A 46 -13.04 17.81 2.83
N ALA A 47 -13.18 17.39 4.08
CA ALA A 47 -12.33 16.37 4.67
C ALA A 47 -13.10 15.05 4.59
N ALA A 48 -12.55 14.04 3.92
CA ALA A 48 -12.95 12.68 4.24
C ALA A 48 -11.80 11.94 4.90
N SER A 49 -12.21 11.15 5.88
CA SER A 49 -11.42 10.11 6.48
C SER A 49 -11.78 8.79 5.80
N GLY A 50 -10.80 8.17 5.15
CA GLY A 50 -10.90 6.80 4.66
C GLY A 50 -9.93 5.89 5.40
N TRP A 51 -10.08 4.58 5.25
CA TRP A 51 -8.98 3.69 5.56
C TRP A 51 -7.79 4.06 4.65
N PRO A 52 -6.57 4.21 5.18
CA PRO A 52 -5.42 4.65 4.39
C PRO A 52 -4.96 3.52 3.46
N LEU A 53 -5.70 3.23 2.40
CA LEU A 53 -5.33 2.17 1.48
C LEU A 53 -4.32 2.71 0.46
N VAL A 54 -3.03 2.67 0.81
CA VAL A 54 -1.91 3.21 -0.03
C VAL A 54 -1.91 2.65 -1.46
N PHE A 55 -2.39 1.43 -1.64
CA PHE A 55 -2.45 0.76 -2.95
C PHE A 55 -3.86 0.67 -3.53
N VAL A 56 -4.87 1.27 -2.91
CA VAL A 56 -6.24 1.24 -3.43
C VAL A 56 -6.64 2.65 -3.82
N ARG A 57 -7.28 2.77 -4.97
CA ARG A 57 -7.82 4.01 -5.49
C ARG A 57 -9.31 3.85 -5.69
N ASP A 58 -10.04 4.93 -5.45
CA ASP A 58 -11.42 5.00 -5.84
C ASP A 58 -11.52 4.93 -7.36
N TYR A 59 -12.27 3.94 -7.86
CA TYR A 59 -12.40 3.67 -9.28
C TYR A 59 -13.21 4.75 -10.01
N THR A 60 -14.09 5.43 -9.29
CA THR A 60 -15.09 6.33 -9.87
C THR A 60 -14.77 7.80 -9.65
N GLY A 61 -13.72 8.11 -8.88
CA GLY A 61 -13.39 9.48 -8.50
C GLY A 61 -14.54 10.18 -7.76
N MET A 62 -15.52 9.43 -7.25
CA MET A 62 -16.66 9.95 -6.51
C MET A 62 -16.26 10.36 -5.08
N SER A 63 -15.26 9.69 -4.53
CA SER A 63 -14.48 10.14 -3.39
C SER A 63 -13.48 11.20 -3.83
N VAL A 64 -13.98 12.41 -3.64
CA VAL A 64 -13.34 13.72 -3.52
C VAL A 64 -11.93 13.72 -2.88
N VAL A 65 -11.58 12.65 -2.16
CA VAL A 65 -10.44 12.56 -1.25
C VAL A 65 -9.72 11.20 -1.34
N ASN A 66 -10.03 10.42 -2.38
CA ASN A 66 -9.46 9.09 -2.63
C ASN A 66 -9.53 8.20 -1.37
N SER A 67 -10.64 8.32 -0.63
CA SER A 67 -10.93 7.48 0.53
C SER A 67 -11.38 6.11 0.01
N ALA A 68 -10.43 5.22 -0.16
CA ALA A 68 -10.72 3.86 -0.57
C ALA A 68 -11.07 2.98 0.64
N ASP A 69 -12.03 2.07 0.46
CA ASP A 69 -12.40 1.04 1.42
C ASP A 69 -12.05 -0.35 0.88
N ILE A 70 -11.52 -1.22 1.74
CA ILE A 70 -11.14 -2.56 1.36
C ILE A 70 -12.36 -3.41 1.03
N LEU A 71 -13.52 -3.12 1.64
CA LEU A 71 -14.80 -3.72 1.29
C LEU A 71 -15.25 -3.30 -0.11
N GLU A 72 -14.95 -2.07 -0.52
CA GLU A 72 -15.28 -1.56 -1.85
C GLU A 72 -14.42 -2.21 -2.94
N VAL A 73 -13.20 -2.65 -2.63
CA VAL A 73 -12.38 -3.49 -3.52
C VAL A 73 -13.07 -4.83 -3.82
N TRP A 74 -13.72 -5.45 -2.82
CA TRP A 74 -14.38 -6.74 -2.98
C TRP A 74 -15.61 -6.68 -3.90
N ILE A 75 -16.31 -5.54 -3.93
CA ILE A 75 -17.45 -5.30 -4.82
C ILE A 75 -17.05 -4.56 -6.11
N ALA A 76 -15.75 -4.43 -6.38
CA ALA A 76 -15.18 -3.74 -7.54
C ALA A 76 -15.56 -2.25 -7.67
N ALA A 77 -15.99 -1.63 -6.57
CA ALA A 77 -16.18 -0.18 -6.47
C ALA A 77 -14.84 0.55 -6.35
N ASP A 78 -13.82 -0.10 -5.75
CA ASP A 78 -12.45 0.40 -5.68
C ASP A 78 -11.47 -0.50 -6.44
N ARG A 79 -10.35 0.08 -6.88
CA ARG A 79 -9.31 -0.62 -7.62
C ARG A 79 -7.98 -0.66 -6.90
N LEU A 80 -7.37 -1.84 -6.88
CA LEU A 80 -5.98 -1.99 -6.49
C LEU A 80 -5.04 -1.43 -7.59
N ASP A 81 -4.18 -0.50 -7.20
CA ASP A 81 -3.09 0.01 -8.00
C ASP A 81 -1.92 -0.98 -7.95
N TRP A 82 -1.91 -1.88 -8.94
CA TRP A 82 -0.99 -3.02 -9.00
C TRP A 82 0.48 -2.59 -9.15
N LEU A 83 0.76 -1.50 -9.85
CA LEU A 83 2.14 -1.08 -10.13
C LEU A 83 2.91 -0.70 -8.85
N PRO A 84 2.44 0.24 -8.01
CA PRO A 84 3.11 0.57 -6.76
C PRO A 84 3.08 -0.60 -5.76
N PHE A 85 2.02 -1.41 -5.76
CA PHE A 85 1.96 -2.60 -4.90
C PHE A 85 3.09 -3.59 -5.23
N LEU A 86 3.20 -3.98 -6.51
CA LEU A 86 4.23 -4.92 -6.96
C LEU A 86 5.65 -4.36 -6.78
N ALA A 87 5.84 -3.07 -7.06
CA ALA A 87 7.13 -2.41 -6.83
C ALA A 87 7.55 -2.53 -5.35
N ASN A 88 6.63 -2.29 -4.41
CA ASN A 88 6.92 -2.36 -2.99
C ASN A 88 7.23 -3.80 -2.53
N VAL A 89 6.49 -4.80 -3.04
CA VAL A 89 6.77 -6.23 -2.78
C VAL A 89 8.17 -6.59 -3.27
N VAL A 90 8.57 -6.18 -4.48
CA VAL A 90 9.90 -6.47 -5.03
C VAL A 90 11.00 -5.83 -4.20
N ILE A 91 10.84 -4.56 -3.81
CA ILE A 91 11.82 -3.85 -2.96
C ILE A 91 11.98 -4.57 -1.62
N TRP A 92 10.89 -4.87 -0.92
CA TRP A 92 10.95 -5.57 0.37
C TRP A 92 11.52 -6.97 0.24
N THR A 93 11.22 -7.67 -0.85
CA THR A 93 11.82 -8.99 -1.12
C THR A 93 13.33 -8.87 -1.27
N ALA A 94 13.82 -7.89 -2.03
CA ALA A 94 15.25 -7.65 -2.21
C ALA A 94 15.94 -7.30 -0.88
N VAL A 95 15.34 -6.40 -0.08
CA VAL A 95 15.86 -6.02 1.25
C VAL A 95 15.95 -7.24 2.17
N LEU A 96 14.90 -8.05 2.26
CA LEU A 96 14.89 -9.24 3.12
C LEU A 96 15.92 -10.29 2.68
N VAL A 97 16.11 -10.47 1.37
CA VAL A 97 17.13 -11.37 0.84
C VAL A 97 18.53 -10.87 1.18
N LEU A 98 18.80 -9.58 1.02
CA LEU A 98 20.08 -8.96 1.36
C LEU A 98 20.39 -9.07 2.85
N LEU A 99 19.42 -8.78 3.73
CA LEU A 99 19.57 -8.93 5.17
C LEU A 99 19.83 -10.38 5.57
N ALA A 100 19.09 -11.32 4.98
CA ALA A 100 19.28 -12.74 5.24
C ALA A 100 20.64 -13.27 4.75
N TRP A 101 21.23 -12.63 3.74
CA TRP A 101 22.57 -12.94 3.25
C TRP A 101 23.66 -12.33 4.14
N GLY A 102 23.53 -11.04 4.49
CA GLY A 102 24.44 -10.34 5.40
C GLY A 102 24.55 -11.02 6.77
N ALA A 103 23.40 -11.37 7.37
CA ALA A 103 23.36 -12.06 8.67
C ALA A 103 24.06 -13.43 8.67
N ARG A 104 24.24 -14.06 7.51
CA ARG A 104 25.02 -15.32 7.41
C ARG A 104 26.50 -15.08 7.29
N ARG A 105 26.91 -14.02 6.58
CA ARG A 105 28.31 -13.66 6.41
C ARG A 105 28.97 -13.35 7.75
N ASP A 106 28.24 -12.69 8.63
CA ASP A 106 28.71 -12.38 9.99
C ASP A 106 28.86 -13.65 10.83
N ARG A 107 27.89 -14.58 10.74
CA ARG A 107 27.97 -15.89 11.44
C ARG A 107 29.04 -16.83 10.92
N SER A 108 29.51 -16.68 9.69
CA SER A 108 30.64 -17.47 9.15
C SER A 108 32.01 -16.87 9.49
N SER A 109 32.04 -15.63 9.98
CA SER A 109 33.28 -14.92 10.33
C SER A 109 33.54 -14.91 11.84
N ALA A 110 32.62 -15.47 12.64
CA ALA A 110 32.70 -15.69 14.08
C ALA A 110 32.88 -17.18 14.37
#